data_AF-A0A357GV57-F1
#
_entry.id   AF-A0A357GV57-F1
#
_cell.length_a   1.000
_cell.length_b   1.000
_cell.length_c   1.000
_cell.angle_alpha   90.00
_cell.angle_beta   90.00
_cell.angle_gamma   90.00
#
_symmetry.space_group_name_H-M   'P 1'
#
loop_
_entity.id
_entity.type
_entity.pdbx_description
1 polymer ?
#
loop_
_entity_poly.entity_id
_entity_poly.type
_entity_poly.pdbx_seq_one_letter_code
_entity_poly.pdbx_strand_id
1 'polypeptide(L)' 'IKMHEDMFAISKEIHEELGLPYRVLKICTGDMSAGKFRAYDIEAW' A
#
# COMPACT_ATOMS: atom_id res chain seq x y z
N ILE A 1 2.99 11.84 -6.29
CA ILE A 1 3.63 12.26 -5.01
C ILE A 1 4.81 11.33 -4.84
N LYS A 2 6.03 11.77 -5.17
CA LYS A 2 7.19 10.87 -5.28
C LYS A 2 7.42 10.04 -4.02
N MET A 3 7.44 10.70 -2.86
CA MET A 3 7.61 10.04 -1.56
C MET A 3 6.55 8.95 -1.27
N HIS A 4 5.31 9.13 -1.73
CA HIS A 4 4.24 8.15 -1.51
C HIS A 4 4.43 6.91 -2.39
N GLU A 5 4.95 7.08 -3.61
CA GLU A 5 5.29 5.97 -4.52
C GLU A 5 6.52 5.22 -4.03
N ASP A 6 7.53 5.93 -3.54
CA ASP A 6 8.74 5.35 -2.94
C ASP A 6 8.37 4.52 -1.69
N MET A 7 7.55 5.06 -0.79
CA MET A 7 7.08 4.33 0.40
C MET A 7 6.27 3.07 0.04
N PHE A 8 5.43 3.17 -1.00
CA PHE A 8 4.67 2.02 -1.48
C PHE A 8 5.59 0.94 -2.10
N ALA A 9 6.64 1.33 -2.83
CA ALA A 9 7.60 0.39 -3.40
C ALA A 9 8.40 -0.36 -2.32
N ILE A 10 8.92 0.36 -1.31
CA ILE A 10 9.66 -0.23 -0.18
C ILE A 10 8.78 -1.25 0.56
N SER A 11 7.51 -0.93 0.79
CA SER A 11 6.61 -1.86 1.49
C SER A 11 6.38 -3.15 0.71
N LYS A 12 6.29 -3.10 -0.62
CA LYS A 12 6.20 -4.31 -1.46
C LYS A 12 7.49 -5.13 -1.43
N GLU A 13 8.64 -4.46 -1.54
CA GLU A 13 9.96 -5.11 -1.48
C GLU A 13 10.12 -5.93 -0.19
N ILE A 14 9.71 -5.38 0.95
CA ILE A 14 9.74 -6.11 2.23
C ILE A 14 8.88 -7.38 2.20
N HIS A 15 7.68 -7.34 1.61
CA HIS A 15 6.83 -8.54 1.51
C HIS A 15 7.43 -9.59 0.59
N GLU A 16 8.05 -9.16 -0.51
CA GLU A 16 8.75 -10.04 -1.45
C GLU A 16 9.98 -10.70 -0.81
N GLU A 17 10.80 -9.95 -0.09
CA GLU A 17 11.97 -10.47 0.63
C GLU A 17 11.59 -11.47 1.72
N LEU A 18 10.46 -11.24 2.40
CA LEU A 18 9.91 -12.17 3.39
C LEU A 18 9.20 -13.38 2.77
N GLY A 19 9.00 -13.41 1.44
CA GLY A 19 8.30 -14.47 0.73
C GLY A 19 6.81 -14.56 1.07
N LEU A 20 6.20 -13.44 1.49
CA LEU A 20 4.78 -13.39 1.85
C LEU A 20 3.95 -13.18 0.58
N PRO A 21 2.99 -14.07 0.25
CA PRO A 21 2.03 -13.77 -0.80
C PRO A 21 1.10 -12.64 -0.33
N TYR A 22 0.93 -11.61 -1.18
CA TYR A 22 0.12 -10.44 -0.85
C TYR A 22 -0.66 -9.95 -2.07
N ARG A 23 -1.67 -9.11 -1.81
CA ARG A 23 -2.35 -8.30 -2.83
C ARG A 23 -2.26 -6.82 -2.50
N VAL A 24 -2.40 -5.99 -3.53
CA VAL A 24 -2.48 -4.54 -3.40
C VAL A 24 -3.89 -4.09 -3.69
N LEU A 25 -4.49 -3.34 -2.77
CA LEU A 25 -5.78 -2.68 -2.98
C LEU A 25 -5.62 -1.17 -2.97
N LYS A 26 -6.27 -0.51 -3.92
CA LYS A 26 -6.44 0.95 -3.88
C LYS A 26 -7.72 1.25 -3.13
N ILE A 27 -7.61 2.00 -2.04
CA ILE A 27 -8.74 2.28 -1.16
C ILE A 27 -9.72 3.25 -1.81
N CYS A 28 -11.02 2.95 -1.68
CA CYS A 28 -12.09 3.79 -2.21
C CYS A 28 -12.26 5.05 -1.35
N THR A 29 -12.88 6.09 -1.91
CA THR A 29 -13.03 7.37 -1.19
C THR A 29 -13.86 7.28 0.09
N GLY A 30 -14.78 6.31 0.18
CA GLY A 30 -15.63 6.11 1.36
C GLY A 30 -14.91 5.45 2.53
N ASP A 31 -13.82 4.73 2.28
CA ASP A 31 -13.04 3.99 3.28
C ASP A 31 -11.75 4.74 3.68
N MET A 32 -11.43 5.82 2.98
CA MET A 32 -10.31 6.70 3.34
C MET A 32 -10.67 7.58 4.54
N SER A 33 -9.84 7.53 5.59
CA SER A 33 -9.92 8.44 6.74
C SER A 33 -9.70 9.91 6.34
N ALA A 34 -10.17 10.84 7.19
CA ALA A 34 -10.06 12.28 6.94
C ALA A 34 -8.61 12.72 6.65
N GLY A 35 -8.44 13.58 5.65
CA GLY A 35 -7.12 14.12 5.25
C GLY A 35 -6.32 13.23 4.28
N LYS A 36 -6.79 12.03 3.94
CA LYS A 36 -6.15 11.19 2.93
C LYS A 36 -6.60 11.57 1.51
N PHE A 37 -5.63 11.84 0.64
CA PHE A 37 -5.87 12.05 -0.81
C PHE A 37 -5.78 10.76 -1.63
N ARG A 38 -4.97 9.80 -1.16
CA ARG A 38 -4.77 8.47 -1.77
C ARG A 38 -4.25 7.51 -0.69
N ALA A 39 -4.67 6.26 -0.75
CA ALA A 39 -4.14 5.17 0.07
C ALA A 39 -4.10 3.86 -0.73
N TYR A 40 -3.10 3.03 -0.43
CA TYR A 40 -3.01 1.64 -0.87
C TYR A 40 -2.81 0.77 0.36
N ASP A 41 -3.51 -0.36 0.40
CA ASP A 41 -3.28 -1.40 1.38
C ASP A 41 -2.54 -2.55 0.72
N ILE A 42 -1.53 -3.07 1.41
CA ILE A 42 -0.82 -4.29 1.07
C ILE A 42 -1.30 -5.35 2.06
N GLU A 43 -2.06 -6.31 1.56
CA GLU A 43 -2.71 -7.33 2.37
C GLU A 43 -2.03 -8.67 2.12
N ALA A 44 -1.32 -9.18 3.12
CA ALA A 44 -0.74 -10.52 3.10
C ALA A 44 -1.82 -11.59 3.32
N TRP A 45 -1.60 -12.80 2.78
CA TRP A 45 -2.46 -13.97 2.98
C TRP A 45 -2.41 -14.52 4.41
#